data_AF-A0AAV2YYI2-F1
#
_entry.id   AF-A0AAV2YYI2-F1
#
_cell.length_a   1.000
_cell.length_b   1.000
_cell.length_c   1.000
_cell.angle_alpha   90.00
_cell.angle_beta   90.00
_cell.angle_gamma   90.00
#
_symmetry.space_group_name_H-M   'P 1'
#
loop_
_entity.id
_entity.type
_entity.pdbx_description
1 polymer ?
#
loop_
_entity_poly.entity_id
_entity_poly.type
_entity_poly.pdbx_seq_one_letter_code
_entity_poly.pdbx_strand_id
1 'polypeptide(L)'
;MISMPSGWQKLSKCQAIGKSKNWGVQTGKRSGITVVDVDIKKNKNGMDSLLDVDIDLDDYQTYKWRISLLYDERFKTSANVLPGVDVRNDNGCVFAGERYEVVNDVDPVDMPEELYEALYQCKKNTYTMSPILDRSNVEMIGDHQLDFEINHKYYDLIKLLPRKWFNDHDKWMKPAYAIYNCSELDKTVAFSTWIKLLRDFSDQFNEREAKRCWNELRIDVDKPCTLGTIRQVVKREDKDGYQAWCLAYPSTSKSGGQSAKVLADAKRIDDIKAELFQQLCANIEQIDANLIRDANDIEFNTLLMNDDEAYNVEDLALLLRQTTIRVENNGDAMFYVKEINETKYKRQYVASIRFEYKFDIEYKDEIFSLKLLNILPAVMKSVNYKKVVLEPYGAFDSDDSSKRRNFNLFSGLLHKYENDFVADNSIVDVWLTHLTSVIANNDEPVYNYLLKYFKHILVNPMEKTGTVIIIKVDNSDRAVMSKFKNLITADEVQIEYKGKEPVTLSDFCNYIEISNNDFASFIEESDRRSLCLETNNMMIGNRSYFNIYWAADFSLL
;
A
#
# COMPACT_ATOMS: atom_id res chain seq x y z
N MET A 1 -14.47 12.29 4.69
CA MET A 1 -14.62 13.68 4.19
C MET A 1 -15.39 14.47 5.23
N ILE A 2 -14.77 15.47 5.85
CA ILE A 2 -15.50 16.43 6.68
C ILE A 2 -16.07 17.47 5.71
N SER A 3 -17.38 17.54 5.54
CA SER A 3 -18.01 18.57 4.72
C SER A 3 -17.95 19.91 5.46
N MET A 4 -17.39 20.94 4.81
CA MET A 4 -17.40 22.30 5.38
C MET A 4 -18.86 22.79 5.53
N PRO A 5 -19.20 23.46 6.65
CA PRO A 5 -20.53 24.02 6.83
C PRO A 5 -20.83 25.09 5.77
N SER A 6 -22.10 25.19 5.36
CA SER A 6 -22.55 26.22 4.43
C SER A 6 -22.22 27.61 4.97
N GLY A 7 -21.47 28.41 4.20
CA GLY A 7 -21.08 29.76 4.61
C GLY A 7 -19.80 29.83 5.46
N TRP A 8 -18.97 28.79 5.48
CA TRP A 8 -17.63 28.80 6.11
C TRP A 8 -16.73 30.00 5.69
N GLN A 9 -16.97 30.54 4.49
CA GLN A 9 -16.32 31.75 3.97
C GLN A 9 -16.66 33.02 4.79
N LYS A 10 -17.73 32.98 5.59
CA LYS A 10 -18.20 34.06 6.47
C LYS A 10 -17.78 33.76 7.91
N LEU A 11 -16.50 33.95 8.26
CA LEU A 11 -15.96 33.69 9.62
C LEU A 11 -16.77 34.35 10.76
N SER A 12 -17.40 35.50 10.55
CA SER A 12 -18.27 36.14 11.56
C SER A 12 -19.53 35.33 11.89
N LYS A 13 -19.86 34.32 11.07
CA LYS A 13 -20.97 33.38 11.24
C LYS A 13 -20.49 31.97 11.58
N CYS A 14 -19.18 31.76 11.70
CA CYS A 14 -18.60 30.45 11.98
C CYS A 14 -18.35 30.30 13.49
N GLN A 15 -18.81 29.21 14.09
CA GLN A 15 -18.44 28.83 15.45
C GLN A 15 -17.26 27.85 15.43
N ALA A 16 -16.32 28.03 16.35
CA ALA A 16 -15.29 27.03 16.59
C ALA A 16 -15.95 25.73 17.07
N ILE A 17 -15.77 24.64 16.32
CA ILE A 17 -16.25 23.32 16.72
C ILE A 17 -15.20 22.75 17.70
N GLY A 18 -15.38 23.06 18.99
CA GLY A 18 -14.49 22.63 20.06
C GLY A 18 -14.47 21.10 20.16
N LYS A 19 -13.43 20.48 19.58
CA LYS A 19 -12.94 19.10 19.75
C LYS A 19 -11.97 18.67 18.62
N SER A 20 -11.87 19.43 17.53
CA SER A 20 -10.96 19.15 16.41
C SER A 20 -9.54 19.64 16.70
N LYS A 21 -8.53 18.79 16.46
CA LYS A 21 -7.10 19.18 16.47
C LYS A 21 -6.59 19.73 15.13
N ASN A 22 -7.48 19.85 14.14
CA ASN A 22 -7.21 20.46 12.85
C ASN A 22 -7.96 21.79 12.73
N TRP A 23 -7.28 22.79 12.19
CA TRP A 23 -7.69 24.18 12.00
C TRP A 23 -7.83 24.48 10.52
N GLY A 24 -8.92 25.13 10.12
CA GLY A 24 -9.06 25.68 8.77
C GLY A 24 -8.57 27.12 8.74
N VAL A 25 -7.60 27.42 7.90
CA VAL A 25 -7.08 28.77 7.67
C VAL A 25 -7.67 29.29 6.36
N GLN A 26 -8.41 30.40 6.41
CA GLN A 26 -8.90 31.08 5.22
C GLN A 26 -7.71 31.76 4.52
N THR A 27 -7.60 31.65 3.21
CA THR A 27 -6.53 32.27 2.39
C THR A 27 -7.01 33.56 1.73
N GLY A 28 -6.07 34.37 1.24
CA GLY A 28 -6.31 35.60 0.49
C GLY A 28 -6.09 36.89 1.29
N LYS A 29 -6.67 37.99 0.81
CA LYS A 29 -6.47 39.36 1.33
C LYS A 29 -6.73 39.47 2.84
N ARG A 30 -7.62 38.62 3.34
CA ARG A 30 -8.04 38.61 4.75
C ARG A 30 -7.00 38.03 5.71
N SER A 31 -6.28 36.99 5.28
CA SER A 31 -5.20 36.38 6.05
C SER A 31 -3.83 36.92 5.66
N GLY A 32 -3.74 37.66 4.56
CA GLY A 32 -2.48 38.18 4.03
C GLY A 32 -1.62 37.11 3.37
N ILE A 33 -2.19 35.94 3.03
CA ILE A 33 -1.44 34.81 2.45
C ILE A 33 -2.07 34.24 1.18
N THR A 34 -1.23 33.88 0.21
CA THR A 34 -1.53 32.99 -0.92
C THR A 34 -0.84 31.65 -0.66
N VAL A 35 -1.54 30.53 -0.86
CA VAL A 35 -0.95 29.20 -0.65
C VAL A 35 -0.94 28.41 -1.94
N VAL A 36 0.22 27.84 -2.30
CA VAL A 36 0.32 26.79 -3.32
C VAL A 36 0.21 25.44 -2.62
N ASP A 37 -0.86 24.70 -2.90
CA ASP A 37 -1.23 23.43 -2.26
C ASP A 37 -0.88 22.29 -3.23
N VAL A 38 0.12 21.48 -2.86
CA VAL A 38 0.67 20.42 -3.70
C VAL A 38 0.04 19.09 -3.31
N ASP A 39 -0.79 18.54 -4.19
CA ASP A 39 -1.45 17.25 -4.04
C ASP A 39 -0.52 16.12 -4.51
N ILE A 40 -0.16 15.22 -3.58
CA ILE A 40 0.45 13.94 -3.91
C ILE A 40 -0.57 12.82 -3.72
N LYS A 41 -1.02 12.25 -4.84
CA LYS A 41 -1.97 11.14 -4.92
C LYS A 41 -1.39 10.06 -5.82
N LYS A 42 -1.85 8.82 -5.67
CA LYS A 42 -1.35 7.61 -6.37
C LYS A 42 -1.03 7.74 -7.88
N ASN A 43 -1.69 8.67 -8.59
CA ASN A 43 -1.54 8.89 -10.03
C ASN A 43 -1.29 10.37 -10.40
N LYS A 44 -1.01 11.24 -9.42
CA LYS A 44 -0.76 12.68 -9.61
C LYS A 44 0.25 13.13 -8.57
N ASN A 45 1.44 13.49 -9.01
CA ASN A 45 2.46 14.05 -8.14
C ASN A 45 2.67 15.53 -8.51
N GLY A 46 2.08 16.43 -7.71
CA GLY A 46 2.25 17.86 -7.93
C GLY A 46 3.69 18.34 -7.75
N MET A 47 4.52 17.59 -7.03
CA MET A 47 5.95 17.89 -6.88
C MET A 47 6.67 17.75 -8.22
N ASP A 48 6.44 16.65 -8.94
CA ASP A 48 7.03 16.42 -10.27
C ASP A 48 6.58 17.51 -11.26
N SER A 49 5.32 17.95 -11.16
CA SER A 49 4.81 19.01 -12.03
C SER A 49 5.44 20.39 -11.77
N LEU A 50 5.95 20.64 -10.56
CA LEU A 50 6.67 21.86 -10.22
C LEU A 50 8.15 21.77 -10.67
N LEU A 51 8.76 20.59 -10.55
CA LEU A 51 10.10 20.31 -11.09
C LEU A 51 10.13 20.40 -12.63
N ASP A 52 9.07 19.95 -13.31
CA ASP A 52 8.94 20.01 -14.78
C ASP A 52 8.93 21.45 -15.34
N VAL A 53 8.62 22.44 -14.50
CA VAL A 53 8.65 23.87 -14.86
C VAL A 53 9.82 24.60 -14.20
N ASP A 54 10.84 23.85 -13.76
CA ASP A 54 12.11 24.34 -13.20
C ASP A 54 11.93 25.21 -11.94
N ILE A 55 10.92 24.88 -11.12
CA ILE A 55 10.71 25.51 -9.81
C ILE A 55 11.35 24.64 -8.74
N ASP A 56 12.45 25.11 -8.16
CA ASP A 56 13.01 24.54 -6.94
C ASP A 56 12.15 24.95 -5.73
N LEU A 57 11.80 23.98 -4.90
CA LEU A 57 10.81 24.11 -3.84
C LEU A 57 11.44 24.24 -2.45
N ASP A 58 12.74 23.94 -2.34
CA ASP A 58 13.45 23.92 -1.05
C ASP A 58 13.54 25.32 -0.42
N ASP A 59 13.52 26.37 -1.24
CA ASP A 59 13.63 27.77 -0.78
C ASP A 59 12.30 28.35 -0.22
N TYR A 60 11.14 27.75 -0.54
CA TYR A 60 9.82 28.35 -0.26
C TYR A 60 8.85 27.44 0.51
N GLN A 61 9.19 26.15 0.65
CA GLN A 61 8.32 25.18 1.31
C GLN A 61 8.25 25.41 2.83
N THR A 62 7.06 25.77 3.33
CA THR A 62 6.83 26.01 4.77
C THR A 62 6.25 24.78 5.47
N TYR A 63 5.42 24.00 4.76
CA TYR A 63 4.89 22.73 5.23
C TYR A 63 5.11 21.66 4.18
N LYS A 64 5.23 20.40 4.60
CA LYS A 64 5.35 19.28 3.67
C LYS A 64 4.20 19.34 2.65
N TRP A 65 4.53 19.57 1.37
CA TRP A 65 3.59 19.72 0.25
C TRP A 65 2.82 21.06 0.16
N ARG A 66 3.28 22.14 0.82
CA ARG A 66 2.70 23.49 0.65
C ARG A 66 3.73 24.61 0.69
N ILE A 67 3.45 25.63 -0.10
CA ILE A 67 4.18 26.89 -0.16
C ILE A 67 3.27 28.00 0.34
N SER A 68 3.68 28.72 1.38
CA SER A 68 2.91 29.84 1.94
C SER A 68 3.61 31.14 1.56
N LEU A 69 2.93 31.99 0.81
CA LEU A 69 3.45 33.25 0.28
C LEU A 69 2.61 34.40 0.83
N LEU A 70 3.17 35.62 0.81
CA LEU A 70 2.40 36.83 1.03
C LEU A 70 1.29 36.94 -0.03
N TYR A 71 0.18 37.56 0.37
CA TYR A 71 -0.98 37.72 -0.48
C TYR A 71 -0.60 38.45 -1.78
N ASP A 72 -0.92 37.82 -2.90
CA ASP A 72 -0.71 38.35 -4.24
C ASP A 72 -2.06 38.50 -4.95
N GLU A 73 -2.50 39.73 -5.18
CA GLU A 73 -3.78 40.03 -5.82
C GLU A 73 -3.85 39.62 -7.30
N ARG A 74 -2.70 39.35 -7.93
CA ARG A 74 -2.63 38.91 -9.33
C ARG A 74 -3.20 37.51 -9.53
N PHE A 75 -3.19 36.66 -8.49
CA PHE A 75 -3.72 35.30 -8.54
C PHE A 75 -5.18 35.19 -8.04
N LYS A 76 -5.94 34.28 -8.65
CA LYS A 76 -7.25 33.84 -8.12
C LYS A 76 -7.11 32.43 -7.56
N THR A 77 -7.95 32.07 -6.58
CA THR A 77 -8.09 30.67 -6.18
C THR A 77 -8.39 29.81 -7.41
N SER A 78 -7.50 28.87 -7.71
CA SER A 78 -7.49 28.09 -8.94
C SER A 78 -7.11 26.66 -8.60
N ALA A 79 -7.83 25.68 -9.14
CA ALA A 79 -7.50 24.27 -8.95
C ALA A 79 -6.72 23.75 -10.15
N ASN A 80 -5.76 22.87 -9.91
CA ASN A 80 -4.97 22.14 -10.90
C ASN A 80 -4.32 23.09 -11.94
N VAL A 81 -3.66 24.15 -11.45
CA VAL A 81 -2.86 25.08 -12.28
C VAL A 81 -1.68 24.35 -12.95
N LEU A 82 -1.19 23.31 -12.27
CA LEU A 82 -0.43 22.20 -12.81
C LEU A 82 -1.08 20.89 -12.33
N PRO A 83 -0.80 19.73 -12.96
CA PRO A 83 -1.31 18.45 -12.49
C PRO A 83 -1.00 18.20 -11.00
N GLY A 84 -2.02 18.26 -10.13
CA GLY A 84 -1.81 18.10 -8.69
C GLY A 84 -1.24 19.33 -7.97
N VAL A 85 -1.34 20.53 -8.55
CA VAL A 85 -0.99 21.79 -7.88
C VAL A 85 -2.18 22.73 -7.89
N ASP A 86 -2.64 23.15 -6.71
CA ASP A 86 -3.71 24.11 -6.52
C ASP A 86 -3.15 25.44 -6.00
N VAL A 87 -3.78 26.56 -6.35
CA VAL A 87 -3.52 27.87 -5.73
C VAL A 87 -4.73 28.27 -4.90
N ARG A 88 -4.53 28.47 -3.60
CA ARG A 88 -5.54 28.92 -2.64
C ARG A 88 -5.27 30.39 -2.31
N ASN A 89 -6.14 31.26 -2.82
CA ASN A 89 -6.09 32.70 -2.60
C ASN A 89 -7.43 33.18 -2.03
N ASP A 90 -7.96 34.33 -2.44
CA ASP A 90 -9.28 34.83 -2.00
C ASP A 90 -10.38 33.75 -2.09
N ASN A 91 -11.17 33.65 -1.01
CA ASN A 91 -12.23 32.65 -0.81
C ASN A 91 -11.77 31.18 -0.76
N GLY A 92 -10.46 30.92 -0.71
CA GLY A 92 -9.88 29.61 -0.46
C GLY A 92 -9.70 29.31 1.04
N CYS A 93 -9.34 28.06 1.34
CA CYS A 93 -8.87 27.67 2.65
C CYS A 93 -7.86 26.53 2.55
N VAL A 94 -7.00 26.44 3.56
CA VAL A 94 -6.12 25.29 3.81
C VAL A 94 -6.34 24.77 5.23
N PHE A 95 -5.97 23.52 5.48
CA PHE A 95 -6.11 22.91 6.82
C PHE A 95 -4.74 22.69 7.46
N ALA A 96 -4.56 23.08 8.71
CA ALA A 96 -3.35 22.83 9.50
C ALA A 96 -3.71 22.03 10.78
N GLY A 97 -2.79 21.26 11.35
CA GLY A 97 -3.06 20.43 12.54
C GLY A 97 -2.06 19.31 12.72
N GLU A 98 -2.35 18.32 13.57
CA GLU A 98 -1.40 17.25 13.98
C GLU A 98 -0.78 16.41 12.84
N ARG A 99 -1.35 16.47 11.62
CA ARG A 99 -0.84 15.73 10.46
C ARG A 99 0.09 16.54 9.56
N TYR A 100 0.35 17.81 9.90
CA TYR A 100 1.22 18.69 9.12
C TYR A 100 2.53 18.91 9.88
N GLU A 101 3.64 18.72 9.18
CA GLU A 101 4.99 18.96 9.66
C GLU A 101 5.50 20.26 9.01
N VAL A 102 5.95 21.19 9.85
CA VAL A 102 6.64 22.40 9.40
C VAL A 102 8.01 21.95 8.88
N VAL A 103 8.30 22.26 7.62
CA VAL A 103 9.57 21.89 6.98
C VAL A 103 10.58 23.03 7.16
N ASN A 104 10.17 24.25 6.84
CA ASN A 104 10.92 25.47 7.14
C ASN A 104 10.02 26.47 7.88
N ASP A 105 10.41 26.83 9.11
CA ASP A 105 9.70 27.83 9.93
C ASP A 105 10.18 29.23 9.56
N VAL A 106 9.74 29.71 8.39
CA VAL A 106 10.08 31.01 7.83
C VAL A 106 8.82 31.81 7.55
N ASP A 107 8.93 33.14 7.71
CA ASP A 107 7.83 34.05 7.37
C ASP A 107 7.49 33.93 5.87
N PRO A 108 6.21 34.03 5.49
CA PRO A 108 5.83 34.05 4.08
C PRO A 108 6.56 35.16 3.34
N VAL A 109 7.10 34.83 2.17
CA VAL A 109 7.78 35.78 1.28
C VAL A 109 6.84 36.24 0.17
N ASP A 110 7.18 37.35 -0.48
CA ASP A 110 6.49 37.77 -1.71
C ASP A 110 6.58 36.66 -2.77
N MET A 111 5.53 36.53 -3.59
CA MET A 111 5.52 35.57 -4.68
C MET A 111 6.61 35.92 -5.70
N PRO A 112 7.63 35.06 -5.92
CA PRO A 112 8.66 35.32 -6.90
C PRO A 112 8.06 35.41 -8.31
N GLU A 113 8.60 36.31 -9.15
CA GLU A 113 8.06 36.51 -10.50
C GLU A 113 8.16 35.25 -11.37
N GLU A 114 9.20 34.43 -11.17
CA GLU A 114 9.41 33.16 -11.85
C GLU A 114 8.34 32.13 -11.48
N LEU A 115 8.01 32.01 -10.18
CA LEU A 115 6.92 31.18 -9.68
C LEU A 115 5.56 31.69 -10.17
N TYR A 116 5.38 33.02 -10.17
CA TYR A 116 4.18 33.65 -10.71
C TYR A 116 4.01 33.30 -12.18
N GLU A 117 5.03 33.52 -13.02
CA GLU A 117 4.98 33.23 -14.45
C GLU A 117 4.83 31.73 -14.72
N ALA A 118 5.48 30.82 -14.00
CA ALA A 118 5.28 29.39 -14.21
C ALA A 118 3.82 28.96 -13.92
N LEU A 119 3.25 29.39 -12.80
CA LEU A 119 1.87 29.07 -12.42
C LEU A 119 0.83 29.83 -13.28
N TYR A 120 1.15 31.03 -13.76
CA TYR A 120 0.28 31.86 -14.59
C TYR A 120 0.35 31.49 -16.07
N GLN A 121 1.54 31.18 -16.61
CA GLN A 121 1.74 30.72 -17.97
C GLN A 121 1.17 29.33 -18.21
N CYS A 122 1.15 28.45 -17.22
CA CYS A 122 0.43 27.17 -17.34
C CYS A 122 -1.10 27.37 -17.46
N LYS A 123 -1.62 28.46 -16.88
CA LYS A 123 -3.00 28.92 -17.09
C LYS A 123 -3.22 29.54 -18.49
N LYS A 124 -2.18 30.12 -19.10
CA LYS A 124 -2.19 30.60 -20.50
C LYS A 124 -1.91 29.48 -21.52
N ASN A 125 -1.17 28.43 -21.17
CA ASN A 125 -0.84 27.30 -22.04
C ASN A 125 -1.93 26.21 -22.08
N THR A 126 -3.00 26.35 -21.28
CA THR A 126 -4.32 25.80 -21.63
C THR A 126 -5.02 26.54 -22.78
N TYR A 127 -4.40 27.61 -23.31
CA TYR A 127 -4.78 28.33 -24.52
C TYR A 127 -3.53 28.64 -25.38
N THR A 128 -2.83 27.62 -25.89
CA THR A 128 -2.17 27.80 -27.19
C THR A 128 -3.26 27.93 -28.23
N MET A 129 -3.56 29.19 -28.53
CA MET A 129 -4.32 29.62 -29.68
C MET A 129 -3.78 28.94 -30.94
N SER A 130 -4.60 28.10 -31.57
CA SER A 130 -4.60 28.04 -33.02
C SER A 130 -4.78 29.47 -33.55
N PRO A 131 -4.15 29.83 -34.68
CA PRO A 131 -4.16 31.21 -35.20
C PRO A 131 -5.58 31.77 -35.15
N ILE A 132 -5.68 33.07 -34.82
CA ILE A 132 -6.92 33.83 -35.01
C ILE A 132 -7.35 33.56 -36.45
N LEU A 133 -8.33 32.66 -36.62
CA LEU A 133 -9.13 32.62 -37.82
C LEU A 133 -9.78 33.98 -37.85
N ASP A 134 -9.32 34.78 -38.82
CA ASP A 134 -9.96 36.00 -39.23
C ASP A 134 -11.48 35.75 -39.26
N ARG A 135 -12.21 36.46 -38.40
CA ARG A 135 -13.67 36.33 -38.25
C ARG A 135 -14.42 36.89 -39.46
N SER A 136 -13.72 37.28 -40.51
CA SER A 136 -14.30 37.77 -41.75
C SER A 136 -14.90 36.67 -42.64
N ASN A 137 -14.60 35.38 -42.42
CA ASN A 137 -15.04 34.28 -43.31
C ASN A 137 -15.59 33.03 -42.59
N VAL A 138 -16.47 33.16 -41.59
CA VAL A 138 -17.33 32.03 -41.23
C VAL A 138 -18.56 32.07 -42.14
N GLU A 139 -18.53 31.28 -43.22
CA GLU A 139 -19.72 31.05 -44.05
C GLU A 139 -20.84 30.51 -43.16
N MET A 140 -21.89 31.30 -42.99
CA MET A 140 -23.14 30.85 -42.39
C MET A 140 -23.66 29.69 -43.26
N ILE A 141 -23.88 28.51 -42.66
CA ILE A 141 -24.47 27.38 -43.38
C ILE A 141 -25.89 27.79 -43.81
N GLY A 142 -26.03 28.18 -45.08
CA GLY A 142 -27.27 28.64 -45.67
C GLY A 142 -28.32 27.53 -45.78
N ASP A 143 -29.58 27.93 -45.98
CA ASP A 143 -30.75 27.04 -46.02
C ASP A 143 -30.83 26.11 -47.26
N HIS A 144 -29.74 25.93 -48.01
CA HIS A 144 -29.73 25.14 -49.23
C HIS A 144 -29.26 23.69 -48.97
N GLN A 145 -30.20 22.76 -49.20
CA GLN A 145 -30.08 21.31 -49.42
C GLN A 145 -28.95 20.55 -48.68
N LEU A 146 -29.34 19.85 -47.60
CA LEU A 146 -28.51 18.98 -46.77
C LEU A 146 -28.19 17.61 -47.43
N ASP A 147 -27.65 17.60 -48.65
CA ASP A 147 -27.00 16.40 -49.23
C ASP A 147 -25.51 16.37 -48.86
N PHE A 148 -25.23 16.45 -47.55
CA PHE A 148 -23.86 16.43 -47.04
C PHE A 148 -23.40 15.02 -46.71
N GLU A 149 -22.13 14.76 -46.99
CA GLU A 149 -21.44 13.54 -46.56
C GLU A 149 -21.56 13.37 -45.04
N ILE A 150 -21.92 12.17 -44.59
CA ILE A 150 -21.96 11.82 -43.16
C ILE A 150 -20.78 10.93 -42.80
N ASN A 151 -20.30 11.06 -41.57
CA ASN A 151 -19.28 10.16 -41.06
C ASN A 151 -19.92 8.89 -40.50
N HIS A 152 -19.91 7.81 -41.29
CA HIS A 152 -20.51 6.53 -40.93
C HIS A 152 -19.92 5.91 -39.65
N LYS A 153 -18.61 6.08 -39.40
CA LYS A 153 -17.95 5.62 -38.16
C LYS A 153 -18.61 6.23 -36.93
N TYR A 154 -18.80 7.55 -36.88
CA TYR A 154 -19.39 8.19 -35.70
C TYR A 154 -20.92 8.09 -35.65
N TYR A 155 -21.58 8.07 -36.81
CA TYR A 155 -23.02 7.76 -36.90
C TYR A 155 -23.32 6.38 -36.28
N ASP A 156 -22.58 5.34 -36.69
CA ASP A 156 -22.80 3.97 -36.22
C ASP A 156 -22.45 3.77 -34.75
N LEU A 157 -21.56 4.58 -34.17
CA LEU A 157 -21.29 4.56 -32.73
C LEU A 157 -22.44 5.20 -31.94
N ILE A 158 -22.85 6.39 -32.37
CA ILE A 158 -23.78 7.22 -31.59
C ILE A 158 -25.20 6.66 -31.65
N LYS A 159 -25.60 6.03 -32.77
CA LYS A 159 -26.92 5.38 -32.89
C LYS A 159 -27.17 4.27 -31.86
N LEU A 160 -26.10 3.73 -31.24
CA LEU A 160 -26.19 2.72 -30.18
C LEU A 160 -26.53 3.31 -28.81
N LEU A 161 -26.60 4.64 -28.68
CA LEU A 161 -27.03 5.27 -27.44
C LEU A 161 -28.52 4.97 -27.18
N PRO A 162 -28.93 4.86 -25.89
CA PRO A 162 -30.33 4.68 -25.55
C PRO A 162 -31.20 5.82 -26.09
N ARG A 163 -32.41 5.51 -26.60
CA ARG A 163 -33.33 6.48 -27.25
C ARG A 163 -33.58 7.78 -26.45
N LYS A 164 -33.54 7.69 -25.11
CA LYS A 164 -33.61 8.85 -24.19
C LYS A 164 -32.51 9.90 -24.40
N TRP A 165 -31.41 9.56 -25.05
CA TRP A 165 -30.35 10.52 -25.40
C TRP A 165 -30.70 11.38 -26.60
N PHE A 166 -31.68 10.98 -27.43
CA PHE A 166 -32.12 11.73 -28.60
C PHE A 166 -33.41 12.53 -28.35
N ASN A 167 -34.18 12.16 -27.33
CA ASN A 167 -35.47 12.78 -26.97
C ASN A 167 -35.40 13.70 -25.75
N ASP A 168 -34.20 13.97 -25.22
CA ASP A 168 -33.97 14.87 -24.08
C ASP A 168 -33.00 15.97 -24.53
N HIS A 169 -33.46 17.22 -24.45
CA HIS A 169 -32.76 18.38 -24.98
C HIS A 169 -31.38 18.63 -24.35
N ASP A 170 -31.15 18.22 -23.10
CA ASP A 170 -29.84 18.38 -22.47
C ASP A 170 -28.91 17.20 -22.80
N LYS A 171 -29.48 16.06 -23.22
CA LYS A 171 -28.72 14.84 -23.54
C LYS A 171 -28.35 14.74 -25.01
N TRP A 172 -29.20 15.18 -25.94
CA TRP A 172 -28.91 15.10 -27.38
C TRP A 172 -27.81 16.09 -27.84
N MET A 173 -27.53 17.11 -27.02
CA MET A 173 -26.42 18.03 -27.20
C MET A 173 -25.08 17.37 -26.85
N LYS A 174 -25.06 16.34 -26.00
CA LYS A 174 -23.83 15.66 -25.59
C LYS A 174 -23.13 14.92 -26.75
N PRO A 175 -23.84 14.14 -27.58
CA PRO A 175 -23.27 13.64 -28.83
C PRO A 175 -22.84 14.76 -29.79
N ALA A 176 -23.59 15.87 -29.84
CA ALA A 176 -23.23 17.05 -30.65
C ALA A 176 -21.86 17.62 -30.23
N TYR A 177 -21.65 17.82 -28.93
CA TYR A 177 -20.36 18.26 -28.37
C TYR A 177 -19.23 17.28 -28.70
N ALA A 178 -19.49 15.97 -28.62
CA ALA A 178 -18.49 14.94 -28.85
C ALA A 178 -17.98 14.95 -30.30
N ILE A 179 -18.87 15.07 -31.29
CA ILE A 179 -18.49 15.12 -32.72
C ILE A 179 -18.04 16.51 -33.16
N TYR A 180 -18.59 17.58 -32.57
CA TYR A 180 -18.10 18.94 -32.83
C TYR A 180 -16.63 19.07 -32.43
N ASN A 181 -16.21 18.47 -31.32
CA ASN A 181 -14.83 18.52 -30.83
C ASN A 181 -13.92 17.41 -31.41
N CYS A 182 -14.41 16.60 -32.35
CA CYS A 182 -13.58 15.58 -32.99
C CYS A 182 -12.67 16.23 -34.03
N SER A 183 -11.37 16.25 -33.78
CA SER A 183 -10.38 16.82 -34.70
C SER A 183 -10.27 16.08 -36.05
N GLU A 184 -10.78 14.84 -36.12
CA GLU A 184 -10.82 14.04 -37.36
C GLU A 184 -11.98 14.42 -38.29
N LEU A 185 -12.91 15.28 -37.86
CA LEU A 185 -14.10 15.64 -38.63
C LEU A 185 -14.06 17.10 -39.08
N ASP A 186 -14.34 17.31 -40.36
CA ASP A 186 -14.78 18.61 -40.84
C ASP A 186 -16.08 19.03 -40.13
N LYS A 187 -16.24 20.33 -39.85
CA LYS A 187 -17.39 20.85 -39.09
C LYS A 187 -18.71 20.63 -39.82
N THR A 188 -18.70 20.66 -41.15
CA THR A 188 -19.87 20.40 -42.00
C THR A 188 -20.26 18.93 -41.92
N VAL A 189 -19.28 18.02 -41.97
CA VAL A 189 -19.49 16.57 -41.82
C VAL A 189 -19.94 16.21 -40.40
N ALA A 190 -19.40 16.87 -39.38
CA ALA A 190 -19.85 16.69 -38.00
C ALA A 190 -21.32 17.14 -37.83
N PHE A 191 -21.68 18.29 -38.43
CA PHE A 191 -23.04 18.81 -38.40
C PHE A 191 -24.02 17.89 -39.13
N SER A 192 -23.71 17.47 -40.36
CA SER A 192 -24.54 16.57 -41.16
C SER A 192 -24.76 15.23 -40.45
N THR A 193 -23.70 14.67 -39.85
CA THR A 193 -23.76 13.43 -39.07
C THR A 193 -24.70 13.57 -37.88
N TRP A 194 -24.62 14.68 -37.15
CA TRP A 194 -25.50 14.96 -36.03
C TRP A 194 -26.96 15.14 -36.44
N ILE A 195 -27.22 15.95 -37.47
CA ILE A 195 -28.56 16.20 -38.00
C ILE A 195 -29.19 14.89 -38.48
N LYS A 196 -28.43 14.01 -39.13
CA LYS A 196 -28.92 12.70 -39.55
C LYS A 196 -29.33 11.84 -38.34
N LEU A 197 -28.50 11.78 -37.31
CA LEU A 197 -28.83 11.06 -36.07
C LEU A 197 -30.12 11.57 -35.42
N LEU A 198 -30.30 12.89 -35.36
CA LEU A 198 -31.52 13.45 -34.81
C LEU A 198 -32.74 13.13 -35.67
N ARG A 199 -32.64 13.25 -37.01
CA ARG A 199 -33.70 12.86 -37.94
C ARG A 199 -34.13 11.41 -37.79
N ASP A 200 -33.18 10.51 -37.54
CA ASP A 200 -33.45 9.07 -37.48
C ASP A 200 -33.94 8.58 -36.12
N PHE A 201 -33.52 9.23 -35.02
CA PHE A 201 -33.69 8.69 -33.67
C PHE A 201 -34.41 9.63 -32.69
N SER A 202 -34.59 10.92 -33.03
CA SER A 202 -35.34 11.86 -32.19
C SER A 202 -36.77 12.02 -32.69
N ASP A 203 -37.74 11.67 -31.82
CA ASP A 203 -39.16 11.87 -32.09
C ASP A 203 -39.56 13.37 -31.97
N GLN A 204 -38.65 14.22 -31.48
CA GLN A 204 -38.85 15.65 -31.25
C GLN A 204 -37.96 16.53 -32.15
N PHE A 205 -37.41 15.96 -33.23
CA PHE A 205 -36.47 16.68 -34.08
C PHE A 205 -37.07 17.94 -34.72
N ASN A 206 -36.44 19.09 -34.45
CA ASN A 206 -36.71 20.36 -35.11
C ASN A 206 -35.42 20.87 -35.77
N GLU A 207 -35.39 20.84 -37.10
CA GLU A 207 -34.20 21.20 -37.87
C GLU A 207 -33.75 22.65 -37.64
N ARG A 208 -34.70 23.59 -37.52
CA ARG A 208 -34.38 25.00 -37.30
C ARG A 208 -33.74 25.22 -35.93
N GLU A 209 -34.25 24.52 -34.92
CA GLU A 209 -33.70 24.57 -33.57
C GLU A 209 -32.33 23.90 -33.50
N ALA A 210 -32.17 22.73 -34.11
CA ALA A 210 -30.89 22.04 -34.18
C ALA A 210 -29.81 22.89 -34.90
N LYS A 211 -30.14 23.53 -36.03
CA LYS A 211 -29.27 24.49 -36.73
C LYS A 211 -28.84 25.63 -35.80
N ARG A 212 -29.80 26.24 -35.09
CA ARG A 212 -29.51 27.32 -34.13
C ARG A 212 -28.57 26.83 -33.01
N CYS A 213 -28.92 25.73 -32.34
CA CYS A 213 -28.13 25.18 -31.25
C CYS A 213 -26.71 24.81 -31.69
N TRP A 214 -26.54 24.29 -32.90
CA TRP A 214 -25.22 23.98 -33.45
C TRP A 214 -24.37 25.23 -33.64
N ASN A 215 -24.94 26.29 -34.22
CA ASN A 215 -24.23 27.55 -34.43
C ASN A 215 -23.91 28.28 -33.11
N GLU A 216 -24.68 27.99 -32.07
CA GLU A 216 -24.49 28.54 -30.71
C GLU A 216 -23.66 27.63 -29.79
N LEU A 217 -23.16 26.47 -30.27
CA LEU A 217 -22.36 25.52 -29.48
C LEU A 217 -21.13 26.21 -28.89
N ARG A 218 -21.16 26.47 -27.58
CA ARG A 218 -20.00 26.93 -26.78
C ARG A 218 -19.35 25.74 -26.10
N ILE A 219 -18.02 25.68 -26.12
CA ILE A 219 -17.24 24.63 -25.46
C ILE A 219 -17.51 24.70 -23.95
N ASP A 220 -18.15 23.68 -23.39
CA ASP A 220 -18.24 23.50 -21.93
C ASP A 220 -16.93 22.88 -21.44
N VAL A 221 -16.04 23.75 -20.96
CA VAL A 221 -14.68 23.40 -20.54
C VAL A 221 -14.65 22.60 -19.24
N ASP A 222 -15.71 22.69 -18.43
CA ASP A 222 -15.72 22.11 -17.09
C ASP A 222 -16.11 20.63 -17.10
N LYS A 223 -16.90 20.16 -18.10
CA LYS A 223 -17.21 18.73 -18.34
C LYS A 223 -17.58 18.42 -19.80
N PRO A 224 -16.64 18.43 -20.76
CA PRO A 224 -16.96 18.12 -22.15
C PRO A 224 -17.36 16.64 -22.29
N CYS A 225 -18.56 16.37 -22.81
CA CYS A 225 -18.88 15.02 -23.29
C CYS A 225 -18.01 14.74 -24.51
N THR A 226 -17.08 13.79 -24.38
CA THR A 226 -16.15 13.41 -25.44
C THR A 226 -16.62 12.16 -26.18
N LEU A 227 -16.03 11.85 -27.34
CA LEU A 227 -16.21 10.55 -27.98
C LEU A 227 -15.83 9.39 -27.05
N GLY A 228 -14.86 9.58 -26.14
CA GLY A 228 -14.52 8.61 -25.10
C GLY A 228 -15.69 8.39 -24.13
N THR A 229 -16.37 9.45 -23.72
CA THR A 229 -17.58 9.38 -22.88
C THR A 229 -18.70 8.61 -23.58
N ILE A 230 -18.93 8.88 -24.87
CA ILE A 230 -19.91 8.14 -25.68
C ILE A 230 -19.56 6.65 -25.73
N ARG A 231 -18.31 6.29 -26.02
CA ARG A 231 -17.86 4.89 -26.05
C ARG A 231 -18.08 4.18 -24.71
N GLN A 232 -17.81 4.84 -23.58
CA GLN A 232 -18.04 4.25 -22.26
C GLN A 232 -19.52 3.98 -21.99
N VAL A 233 -20.40 4.90 -22.39
CA VAL A 233 -21.86 4.73 -22.25
C VAL A 233 -22.33 3.59 -23.14
N VAL A 234 -21.98 3.60 -24.42
CA VAL A 234 -22.38 2.54 -25.37
C VAL A 234 -21.86 1.18 -24.91
N LYS A 235 -20.58 1.07 -24.51
CA LYS A 235 -19.99 -0.17 -23.97
C LYS A 235 -20.74 -0.72 -22.75
N ARG A 236 -21.33 0.16 -21.93
CA ARG A 236 -22.10 -0.23 -20.73
C ARG A 236 -23.53 -0.65 -21.07
N GLU A 237 -24.19 0.06 -21.99
CA GLU A 237 -25.62 -0.11 -22.27
C GLU A 237 -25.89 -1.12 -23.41
N ASP A 238 -24.97 -1.22 -24.39
CA ASP A 238 -25.04 -2.13 -25.54
C ASP A 238 -23.63 -2.67 -25.88
N LYS A 239 -23.20 -3.66 -25.10
CA LYS A 239 -21.86 -4.26 -25.21
C LYS A 239 -21.64 -4.92 -26.56
N ASP A 240 -22.65 -5.60 -27.10
CA ASP A 240 -22.52 -6.37 -28.34
C ASP A 240 -22.53 -5.43 -29.56
N GLY A 241 -23.37 -4.40 -29.55
CA GLY A 241 -23.34 -3.34 -30.55
C GLY A 241 -22.02 -2.57 -30.55
N TYR A 242 -21.47 -2.28 -29.36
CA TYR A 242 -20.14 -1.66 -29.23
C TYR A 242 -19.04 -2.53 -29.85
N GLN A 243 -19.07 -3.84 -29.61
CA GLN A 243 -18.11 -4.77 -30.20
C GLN A 243 -18.22 -4.84 -31.73
N ALA A 244 -19.45 -4.93 -32.26
CA ALA A 244 -19.70 -4.90 -33.70
C ALA A 244 -19.19 -3.60 -34.35
N TRP A 245 -19.38 -2.46 -33.69
CA TRP A 245 -18.85 -1.17 -34.15
C TRP A 245 -17.32 -1.14 -34.21
N CYS A 246 -16.64 -1.63 -33.17
CA CYS A 246 -15.16 -1.71 -33.15
C CYS A 246 -14.61 -2.60 -34.28
N LEU A 247 -15.35 -3.65 -34.67
CA LEU A 247 -14.98 -4.53 -35.78
C LEU A 247 -15.15 -3.84 -37.15
N ALA A 248 -16.22 -3.05 -37.32
CA ALA A 248 -16.48 -2.32 -38.55
C ALA A 248 -15.54 -1.13 -38.78
N TYR A 249 -15.05 -0.50 -37.69
CA TYR A 249 -14.22 0.71 -37.74
C TYR A 249 -12.94 0.60 -36.88
N PRO A 250 -11.97 -0.24 -37.29
CA PRO A 250 -10.72 -0.43 -36.55
C PRO A 250 -9.88 0.86 -36.49
N SER A 251 -9.35 1.22 -35.31
CA SER A 251 -8.51 2.42 -35.16
C SER A 251 -7.14 2.25 -35.83
N THR A 252 -6.66 3.31 -36.49
CA THR A 252 -5.30 3.40 -37.06
C THR A 252 -4.27 3.93 -36.07
N SER A 253 -4.70 4.47 -34.92
CA SER A 253 -3.80 4.82 -33.81
C SER A 253 -3.50 3.58 -32.97
N LYS A 254 -2.23 3.42 -32.56
CA LYS A 254 -1.66 2.31 -31.76
C LYS A 254 -2.34 2.06 -30.38
N SER A 255 -3.53 2.60 -30.13
CA SER A 255 -4.25 2.49 -28.86
C SER A 255 -5.75 2.22 -29.00
N GLY A 256 -6.22 1.61 -30.10
CA GLY A 256 -7.67 1.35 -30.24
C GLY A 256 -8.12 0.38 -31.33
N GLY A 257 -7.37 -0.68 -31.61
CA GLY A 257 -7.77 -1.71 -32.58
C GLY A 257 -7.33 -3.08 -32.12
N GLN A 258 -8.17 -3.77 -31.35
CA GLN A 258 -7.99 -5.20 -31.12
C GLN A 258 -8.42 -5.93 -32.41
N SER A 259 -7.53 -5.97 -33.40
CA SER A 259 -7.71 -6.79 -34.60
C SER A 259 -7.85 -8.26 -34.18
N ALA A 260 -8.46 -9.11 -35.01
CA ALA A 260 -8.54 -10.55 -34.73
C ALA A 260 -7.17 -11.17 -34.35
N LYS A 261 -6.08 -10.58 -34.82
CA LYS A 261 -4.71 -10.89 -34.41
C LYS A 261 -4.41 -10.44 -32.97
N VAL A 262 -4.76 -9.23 -32.56
CA VAL A 262 -4.62 -8.78 -31.15
C VAL A 262 -5.60 -9.51 -30.22
N LEU A 263 -6.78 -9.92 -30.66
CA LEU A 263 -7.67 -10.79 -29.88
C LEU A 263 -7.12 -12.21 -29.77
N ALA A 264 -6.52 -12.73 -30.84
CA ALA A 264 -5.80 -14.00 -30.81
C ALA A 264 -4.52 -13.91 -29.96
N ASP A 265 -3.80 -12.78 -29.98
CA ASP A 265 -2.60 -12.51 -29.19
C ASP A 265 -2.97 -12.25 -27.72
N ALA A 266 -4.07 -11.54 -27.44
CA ALA A 266 -4.59 -11.36 -26.08
C ALA A 266 -5.12 -12.68 -25.52
N LYS A 267 -5.84 -13.46 -26.33
CA LYS A 267 -6.26 -14.82 -25.95
C LYS A 267 -5.05 -15.73 -25.75
N ARG A 268 -4.04 -15.67 -26.63
CA ARG A 268 -2.76 -16.38 -26.47
C ARG A 268 -2.06 -15.96 -25.17
N ILE A 269 -2.01 -14.66 -24.86
CA ILE A 269 -1.42 -14.14 -23.61
C ILE A 269 -2.23 -14.62 -22.39
N ASP A 270 -3.56 -14.65 -22.47
CA ASP A 270 -4.41 -15.15 -21.39
C ASP A 270 -4.26 -16.67 -21.23
N ASP A 271 -4.14 -17.42 -22.33
CA ASP A 271 -3.87 -18.86 -22.33
C ASP A 271 -2.47 -19.16 -21.74
N ILE A 272 -1.45 -18.37 -22.11
CA ILE A 272 -0.09 -18.48 -21.55
C ILE A 272 -0.10 -18.13 -20.05
N LYS A 273 -0.82 -17.09 -19.63
CA LYS A 273 -0.97 -16.75 -18.21
C LYS A 273 -1.69 -17.84 -17.43
N ALA A 274 -2.72 -18.45 -18.02
CA ALA A 274 -3.43 -19.56 -17.40
C ALA A 274 -2.50 -20.79 -17.22
N GLU A 275 -1.68 -21.08 -18.22
CA GLU A 275 -0.65 -22.13 -18.15
C GLU A 275 0.42 -21.81 -17.09
N LEU A 276 0.93 -20.58 -17.09
CA LEU A 276 1.87 -20.08 -16.08
C LEU A 276 1.30 -20.23 -14.67
N PHE A 277 0.04 -19.83 -14.45
CA PHE A 277 -0.62 -19.99 -13.15
C PHE A 277 -0.81 -21.46 -12.76
N GLN A 278 -1.13 -22.34 -13.70
CA GLN A 278 -1.22 -23.78 -13.43
C GLN A 278 0.14 -24.37 -13.05
N GLN A 279 1.20 -24.02 -13.78
CA GLN A 279 2.56 -24.46 -13.48
C GLN A 279 3.04 -23.92 -12.13
N LEU A 280 2.76 -22.65 -11.83
CA LEU A 280 3.05 -22.06 -10.53
C LEU A 280 2.37 -22.84 -9.40
N CYS A 281 1.08 -23.19 -9.54
CA CYS A 281 0.37 -24.00 -8.56
C CYS A 281 1.00 -25.40 -8.40
N ALA A 282 1.32 -26.06 -9.51
CA ALA A 282 1.94 -27.38 -9.51
C ALA A 282 3.32 -27.35 -8.84
N ASN A 283 4.15 -26.35 -9.13
CA ASN A 283 5.46 -26.17 -8.52
C ASN A 283 5.32 -25.94 -7.00
N ILE A 284 4.37 -25.09 -6.57
CA ILE A 284 4.09 -24.86 -5.14
C ILE A 284 3.63 -26.14 -4.43
N GLU A 285 2.80 -26.96 -5.08
CA GLU A 285 2.32 -28.23 -4.52
C GLU A 285 3.43 -29.29 -4.41
N GLN A 286 4.45 -29.23 -5.28
CA GLN A 286 5.61 -30.12 -5.23
C GLN A 286 6.65 -29.68 -4.19
N ILE A 287 6.65 -28.40 -3.80
CA ILE A 287 7.55 -27.88 -2.78
C ILE A 287 7.17 -28.46 -1.42
N ASP A 288 8.17 -29.05 -0.74
CA ASP A 288 8.00 -29.60 0.61
C ASP A 288 7.40 -28.53 1.54
N ALA A 289 6.32 -28.90 2.23
CA ALA A 289 5.71 -28.06 3.25
C ALA A 289 6.68 -27.69 4.39
N ASN A 290 7.72 -28.50 4.60
CA ASN A 290 8.79 -28.23 5.56
C ASN A 290 9.73 -27.11 5.12
N LEU A 291 9.90 -26.87 3.81
CA LEU A 291 10.77 -25.81 3.30
C LEU A 291 10.36 -24.41 3.79
N ILE A 292 9.07 -24.25 4.08
CA ILE A 292 8.49 -23.04 4.67
C ILE A 292 8.99 -22.84 6.10
N ARG A 293 9.15 -23.93 6.86
CA ARG A 293 9.62 -23.89 8.24
C ARG A 293 11.11 -23.56 8.31
N ASP A 294 11.89 -24.12 7.39
CA ASP A 294 13.35 -24.00 7.37
C ASP A 294 13.86 -22.66 6.82
N ALA A 295 13.09 -22.02 5.94
CA ALA A 295 13.41 -20.75 5.28
C ALA A 295 12.53 -19.58 5.79
N ASN A 296 12.07 -19.68 7.03
CA ASN A 296 11.30 -18.65 7.73
C ASN A 296 12.14 -17.38 8.07
N ASP A 297 13.33 -17.23 7.51
CA ASP A 297 14.21 -16.06 7.53
C ASP A 297 14.09 -15.19 6.28
N ILE A 298 13.65 -15.75 5.15
CA ILE A 298 13.51 -15.02 3.87
C ILE A 298 12.32 -14.05 3.91
N GLU A 299 12.56 -12.76 3.65
CA GLU A 299 11.52 -11.72 3.62
C GLU A 299 11.05 -11.44 2.20
N PHE A 300 9.79 -11.03 2.06
CA PHE A 300 9.25 -10.62 0.77
C PHE A 300 9.96 -9.37 0.19
N ASN A 301 10.38 -8.44 1.06
CA ASN A 301 11.01 -7.17 0.65
C ASN A 301 12.49 -7.29 0.29
N THR A 302 13.26 -8.16 0.97
CA THR A 302 14.70 -8.34 0.68
C THR A 302 14.96 -8.83 -0.74
N LEU A 303 13.97 -9.49 -1.35
CA LEU A 303 14.08 -10.13 -2.66
C LEU A 303 13.54 -9.29 -3.81
N LEU A 304 12.68 -8.31 -3.52
CA LEU A 304 12.25 -7.30 -4.49
C LEU A 304 13.33 -6.24 -4.77
N MET A 305 14.41 -6.23 -3.99
CA MET A 305 15.53 -5.28 -4.14
C MET A 305 16.45 -5.61 -5.33
N ASN A 306 16.26 -6.76 -5.98
CA ASN A 306 16.90 -7.08 -7.25
C ASN A 306 15.99 -6.58 -8.39
N ASP A 307 15.87 -5.26 -8.53
CA ASP A 307 14.98 -4.61 -9.52
C ASP A 307 15.35 -4.91 -11.00
N ASP A 308 16.47 -5.59 -11.26
CA ASP A 308 17.02 -5.79 -12.61
C ASP A 308 16.76 -7.18 -13.22
N GLU A 309 16.26 -8.18 -12.47
CA GLU A 309 16.10 -9.56 -12.98
C GLU A 309 14.68 -10.10 -12.83
N ALA A 310 14.17 -10.71 -13.89
CA ALA A 310 12.89 -11.41 -13.89
C ALA A 310 13.02 -12.78 -13.21
N TYR A 311 12.02 -13.16 -12.41
CA TYR A 311 11.99 -14.49 -11.79
C TYR A 311 11.67 -15.57 -12.82
N ASN A 312 12.28 -16.75 -12.71
CA ASN A 312 11.71 -17.95 -13.32
C ASN A 312 10.51 -18.46 -12.47
N VAL A 313 9.77 -19.43 -13.03
CA VAL A 313 8.53 -19.92 -12.40
C VAL A 313 8.81 -20.71 -11.12
N GLU A 314 9.90 -21.47 -11.07
CA GLU A 314 10.32 -22.24 -9.90
C GLU A 314 10.69 -21.34 -8.72
N ASP A 315 11.46 -20.29 -8.96
CA ASP A 315 11.91 -19.33 -7.94
C ASP A 315 10.74 -18.52 -7.39
N LEU A 316 9.81 -18.09 -8.25
CA LEU A 316 8.60 -17.42 -7.79
C LEU A 316 7.69 -18.37 -7.00
N ALA A 317 7.57 -19.64 -7.41
CA ALA A 317 6.80 -20.65 -6.66
C ALA A 317 7.40 -20.85 -5.26
N LEU A 318 8.73 -20.98 -5.18
CA LEU A 318 9.46 -21.09 -3.93
C LEU A 318 9.22 -19.88 -3.03
N LEU A 319 9.34 -18.67 -3.60
CA LEU A 319 9.10 -17.41 -2.91
C LEU A 319 7.69 -17.32 -2.33
N LEU A 320 6.66 -17.55 -3.16
CA LEU A 320 5.27 -17.46 -2.74
C LEU A 320 4.96 -18.50 -1.66
N ARG A 321 5.53 -19.69 -1.76
CA ARG A 321 5.37 -20.75 -0.76
C ARG A 321 5.95 -20.34 0.60
N GLN A 322 7.09 -19.65 0.63
CA GLN A 322 7.76 -19.20 1.85
C GLN A 322 7.15 -17.93 2.48
N THR A 323 6.63 -17.03 1.66
CA THR A 323 6.26 -15.68 2.10
C THR A 323 4.76 -15.39 2.13
N THR A 324 3.94 -16.20 1.44
CA THR A 324 2.49 -15.98 1.30
C THR A 324 1.69 -17.08 1.96
N ILE A 325 0.71 -16.68 2.76
CA ILE A 325 -0.08 -17.56 3.62
C ILE A 325 -1.54 -17.17 3.48
N ARG A 326 -2.43 -18.15 3.40
CA ARG A 326 -3.88 -17.97 3.56
C ARG A 326 -4.32 -18.69 4.83
N VAL A 327 -5.05 -18.00 5.70
CA VAL A 327 -5.57 -18.58 6.94
C VAL A 327 -7.09 -18.49 6.94
N GLU A 328 -7.73 -19.61 7.23
CA GLU A 328 -9.18 -19.69 7.43
C GLU A 328 -9.51 -19.52 8.92
N ASN A 329 -10.08 -18.37 9.30
CA ASN A 329 -10.49 -18.11 10.68
C ASN A 329 -12.00 -17.88 10.74
N ASN A 330 -12.74 -18.81 11.37
CA ASN A 330 -14.20 -18.69 11.59
C ASN A 330 -15.04 -18.37 10.33
N GLY A 331 -14.60 -18.81 9.15
CA GLY A 331 -15.30 -18.59 7.87
C GLY A 331 -14.75 -17.44 7.03
N ASP A 332 -13.93 -16.56 7.62
CA ASP A 332 -13.23 -15.50 6.90
C ASP A 332 -11.82 -15.95 6.50
N ALA A 333 -11.48 -15.78 5.22
CA ALA A 333 -10.17 -16.10 4.68
C ALA A 333 -9.29 -14.85 4.62
N MET A 334 -8.20 -14.86 5.37
CA MET A 334 -7.22 -13.77 5.41
C MET A 334 -5.96 -14.20 4.67
N PHE A 335 -5.40 -13.29 3.86
CA PHE A 335 -4.08 -13.47 3.29
C PHE A 335 -3.04 -12.66 4.05
N TYR A 336 -1.84 -13.21 4.02
CA TYR A 336 -0.81 -12.90 4.96
C TYR A 336 0.52 -12.98 4.22
N VAL A 337 1.23 -11.85 4.10
CA VAL A 337 2.53 -11.76 3.45
C VAL A 337 3.57 -11.34 4.48
N LYS A 338 4.71 -12.03 4.47
CA LYS A 338 5.83 -11.80 5.36
C LYS A 338 6.71 -10.65 4.85
N GLU A 339 6.47 -9.44 5.35
CA GLU A 339 7.37 -8.29 5.18
C GLU A 339 8.30 -8.19 6.40
N ILE A 340 9.54 -7.72 6.23
CA ILE A 340 10.25 -7.07 7.35
C ILE A 340 10.41 -5.63 6.93
N ASN A 341 9.97 -4.72 7.79
CA ASN A 341 10.49 -3.36 7.75
C ASN A 341 11.49 -3.26 8.90
N GLU A 342 12.68 -2.77 8.60
CA GLU A 342 13.79 -2.60 9.53
C GLU A 342 13.33 -1.97 10.85
N THR A 343 13.36 -2.76 11.93
CA THR A 343 13.77 -2.34 13.27
C THR A 343 13.70 -3.55 14.22
N LYS A 344 14.79 -3.75 14.98
CA LYS A 344 14.90 -4.55 16.22
C LYS A 344 13.57 -5.16 16.70
N TYR A 345 13.41 -6.47 16.51
CA TYR A 345 12.35 -7.34 17.06
C TYR A 345 11.05 -6.61 17.43
N LYS A 346 10.33 -6.11 16.42
CA LYS A 346 8.88 -5.92 16.50
C LYS A 346 8.19 -7.10 15.82
N ARG A 347 7.89 -8.12 16.64
CA ARG A 347 6.97 -9.22 16.29
C ARG A 347 5.61 -8.64 15.86
N GLN A 348 5.43 -8.44 14.56
CA GLN A 348 4.16 -8.43 13.83
C GLN A 348 4.44 -8.04 12.38
N TYR A 349 4.67 -9.01 11.52
CA TYR A 349 4.44 -8.81 10.10
C TYR A 349 3.68 -10.00 9.56
N VAL A 350 2.36 -9.84 9.67
CA VAL A 350 1.49 -10.37 8.66
C VAL A 350 0.64 -9.19 8.23
N ALA A 351 1.22 -8.38 7.33
CA ALA A 351 0.60 -7.17 6.85
C ALA A 351 -0.67 -7.54 6.08
N SER A 352 -1.73 -6.76 6.28
CA SER A 352 -2.82 -6.70 5.31
C SER A 352 -2.22 -6.39 3.95
N ILE A 353 -2.35 -7.30 2.98
CA ILE A 353 -1.74 -7.16 1.66
C ILE A 353 -2.13 -5.81 1.06
N ARG A 354 -1.14 -4.93 0.86
CA ARG A 354 -1.27 -3.90 -0.17
C ARG A 354 -1.13 -4.62 -1.50
N PHE A 355 -2.23 -4.78 -2.22
CA PHE A 355 -2.34 -5.52 -3.49
C PHE A 355 -1.55 -4.91 -4.67
N GLU A 356 -0.50 -4.14 -4.41
CA GLU A 356 0.21 -3.35 -5.42
C GLU A 356 1.54 -3.95 -5.86
N TYR A 357 2.00 -5.02 -5.20
CA TYR A 357 3.21 -5.74 -5.60
C TYR A 357 3.07 -6.34 -7.00
N LYS A 358 4.12 -6.18 -7.81
CA LYS A 358 4.26 -6.75 -9.15
C LYS A 358 5.51 -7.62 -9.20
N PHE A 359 5.43 -8.69 -9.97
CA PHE A 359 6.55 -9.57 -10.28
C PHE A 359 6.73 -9.61 -11.79
N ASP A 360 7.96 -9.44 -12.23
CA ASP A 360 8.33 -9.71 -13.61
C ASP A 360 8.83 -11.14 -13.68
N ILE A 361 8.23 -11.93 -14.57
CA ILE A 361 8.41 -13.39 -14.63
C ILE A 361 8.84 -13.76 -16.03
N GLU A 362 9.98 -14.43 -16.15
CA GLU A 362 10.43 -15.04 -17.40
C GLU A 362 9.71 -16.37 -17.63
N TYR A 363 9.00 -16.48 -18.75
CA TYR A 363 8.28 -17.68 -19.13
C TYR A 363 8.22 -17.83 -20.65
N LYS A 364 8.71 -18.97 -21.17
CA LYS A 364 8.76 -19.27 -22.62
C LYS A 364 9.39 -18.12 -23.44
N ASP A 365 10.54 -17.63 -22.99
CA ASP A 365 11.31 -16.54 -23.60
C ASP A 365 10.60 -15.17 -23.63
N GLU A 366 9.52 -15.00 -22.86
CA GLU A 366 8.77 -13.75 -22.71
C GLU A 366 8.74 -13.31 -21.22
N ILE A 367 8.71 -11.99 -20.96
CA ILE A 367 8.60 -11.44 -19.59
C ILE A 367 7.16 -10.99 -19.33
N PHE A 368 6.56 -11.51 -18.25
CA PHE A 368 5.22 -11.16 -17.79
C PHE A 368 5.25 -10.38 -16.48
N SER A 369 4.75 -9.15 -16.48
CA SER A 369 4.53 -8.38 -15.25
C SER A 369 3.17 -8.70 -14.64
N LEU A 370 3.15 -9.41 -13.51
CA LEU A 370 1.94 -9.86 -12.82
C LEU A 370 1.82 -9.25 -11.43
N LYS A 371 0.63 -8.74 -11.09
CA LYS A 371 0.34 -8.31 -9.73
C LYS A 371 0.16 -9.50 -8.81
N LEU A 372 0.63 -9.40 -7.57
CA LEU A 372 0.37 -10.40 -6.53
C LEU A 372 -1.13 -10.74 -6.42
N LEU A 373 -2.01 -9.73 -6.49
CA LEU A 373 -3.47 -9.93 -6.47
C LEU A 373 -3.98 -10.87 -7.58
N ASN A 374 -3.31 -10.92 -8.73
CA ASN A 374 -3.70 -11.80 -9.83
C ASN A 374 -3.19 -13.23 -9.61
N ILE A 375 -2.07 -13.37 -8.88
CA ILE A 375 -1.43 -14.65 -8.57
C ILE A 375 -2.15 -15.34 -7.40
N LEU A 376 -2.54 -14.57 -6.36
CA LEU A 376 -3.15 -15.09 -5.13
C LEU A 376 -4.32 -16.06 -5.40
N PRO A 377 -5.31 -15.76 -6.27
CA PRO A 377 -6.41 -16.66 -6.58
C PRO A 377 -5.98 -18.03 -7.13
N ALA A 378 -4.89 -18.08 -7.88
CA ALA A 378 -4.38 -19.33 -8.42
C ALA A 378 -3.77 -20.18 -7.30
N VAL A 379 -2.91 -19.57 -6.47
CA VAL A 379 -2.12 -20.31 -5.47
C VAL A 379 -2.87 -20.57 -4.15
N MET A 380 -4.10 -20.05 -3.97
CA MET A 380 -4.85 -20.09 -2.71
C MET A 380 -4.92 -21.47 -2.05
N LYS A 381 -5.12 -22.52 -2.87
CA LYS A 381 -5.25 -23.89 -2.37
C LYS A 381 -3.92 -24.41 -1.83
N SER A 382 -2.84 -24.04 -2.50
CA SER A 382 -1.49 -24.51 -2.24
C SER A 382 -0.82 -23.74 -1.09
N VAL A 383 -1.36 -22.60 -0.64
CA VAL A 383 -0.88 -21.82 0.52
C VAL A 383 -1.90 -21.73 1.67
N ASN A 384 -2.80 -22.70 1.79
CA ASN A 384 -3.87 -22.69 2.79
C ASN A 384 -3.46 -23.32 4.13
N TYR A 385 -3.74 -22.62 5.22
CA TYR A 385 -3.49 -23.05 6.60
C TYR A 385 -4.72 -22.83 7.48
N LYS A 386 -4.85 -23.68 8.49
CA LYS A 386 -5.95 -23.65 9.47
C LYS A 386 -5.82 -22.49 10.46
N LYS A 387 -4.60 -22.18 10.91
CA LYS A 387 -4.31 -21.07 11.85
C LYS A 387 -2.83 -20.71 11.81
N VAL A 388 -2.52 -19.49 12.26
CA VAL A 388 -1.16 -19.08 12.62
C VAL A 388 -0.86 -19.54 14.05
N VAL A 389 0.33 -20.10 14.28
CA VAL A 389 0.81 -20.52 15.60
C VAL A 389 2.22 -20.01 15.85
N LEU A 390 2.64 -19.99 17.11
CA LEU A 390 4.02 -19.77 17.53
C LEU A 390 4.42 -20.94 18.43
N GLU A 391 4.57 -22.12 17.83
CA GLU A 391 4.85 -23.37 18.52
C GLU A 391 6.33 -23.70 18.33
N PRO A 392 7.21 -23.49 19.31
CA PRO A 392 8.62 -23.74 19.12
C PRO A 392 8.88 -25.25 18.98
N TYR A 393 9.91 -25.62 18.23
CA TYR A 393 10.31 -27.02 18.02
C TYR A 393 11.81 -27.19 18.19
N GLY A 394 12.21 -28.30 18.79
CA GLY A 394 13.60 -28.68 19.03
C GLY A 394 14.15 -29.58 17.92
N ALA A 395 15.46 -29.78 17.92
CA ALA A 395 16.16 -30.63 16.97
C ALA A 395 15.72 -32.12 16.99
N PHE A 396 15.06 -32.54 18.06
CA PHE A 396 14.64 -33.93 18.29
C PHE A 396 13.13 -34.12 18.14
N ASP A 397 12.38 -33.06 17.83
CA ASP A 397 10.95 -33.19 17.62
C ASP A 397 10.65 -33.97 16.33
N SER A 398 9.71 -34.92 16.44
CA SER A 398 9.23 -35.66 15.27
C SER A 398 8.49 -34.72 14.32
N ASP A 399 8.76 -34.81 13.01
CA ASP A 399 8.00 -34.09 12.00
C ASP A 399 6.54 -34.60 11.94
N ASP A 400 5.66 -33.91 12.65
CA ASP A 400 4.24 -34.21 12.68
C ASP A 400 3.54 -33.57 11.46
N SER A 401 3.16 -34.42 10.51
CA SER A 401 2.38 -34.05 9.33
C SER A 401 1.06 -33.34 9.68
N SER A 402 0.48 -33.59 10.86
CA SER A 402 -0.76 -32.94 11.32
C SER A 402 -0.55 -31.45 11.63
N LYS A 403 0.67 -31.07 12.06
CA LYS A 403 1.08 -29.68 12.32
C LYS A 403 1.35 -28.89 11.03
N ARG A 404 1.50 -29.55 9.87
CA ARG A 404 1.71 -28.88 8.57
C ARG A 404 0.48 -28.09 8.08
N ARG A 405 -0.68 -28.29 8.71
CA ARG A 405 -1.89 -27.49 8.48
C ARG A 405 -1.89 -26.17 9.26
N ASN A 406 -0.98 -25.96 10.20
CA ASN A 406 -0.81 -24.68 10.89
C ASN A 406 0.41 -23.96 10.32
N PHE A 407 0.31 -22.64 10.17
CA PHE A 407 1.46 -21.82 9.78
C PHE A 407 2.23 -21.41 11.05
N ASN A 408 3.46 -21.87 11.21
CA ASN A 408 4.25 -21.63 12.42
C ASN A 408 5.22 -20.45 12.24
N LEU A 409 5.14 -19.47 13.14
CA LEU A 409 6.01 -18.28 13.15
C LEU A 409 7.37 -18.55 13.78
N PHE A 410 7.55 -19.68 14.46
CA PHE A 410 8.86 -20.09 14.94
C PHE A 410 9.67 -20.71 13.79
N SER A 411 10.87 -20.18 13.56
CA SER A 411 11.76 -20.54 12.45
C SER A 411 12.87 -21.53 12.84
N GLY A 412 12.80 -22.07 14.06
CA GLY A 412 13.92 -22.78 14.67
C GLY A 412 14.81 -21.88 15.53
N LEU A 413 15.78 -22.51 16.18
CA LEU A 413 16.86 -21.82 16.89
C LEU A 413 17.88 -21.26 15.89
N LEU A 414 18.59 -20.20 16.28
CA LEU A 414 19.58 -19.54 15.43
C LEU A 414 20.65 -20.52 14.91
N HIS A 415 21.15 -21.40 15.79
CA HIS A 415 22.08 -22.46 15.42
C HIS A 415 21.33 -23.78 15.28
N LYS A 416 21.42 -24.40 14.10
CA LYS A 416 20.82 -25.70 13.83
C LYS A 416 21.70 -26.80 14.44
N TYR A 417 21.06 -27.86 14.94
CA TYR A 417 21.78 -29.02 15.46
C TYR A 417 22.22 -29.92 14.32
N GLU A 418 23.50 -30.29 14.32
CA GLU A 418 24.07 -31.26 13.39
C GLU A 418 24.55 -32.48 14.18
N ASN A 419 24.28 -33.69 13.66
CA ASN A 419 24.60 -34.94 14.37
C ASN A 419 26.11 -35.13 14.58
N ASP A 420 26.93 -34.52 13.71
CA ASP A 420 28.39 -34.53 13.74
C ASP A 420 28.98 -33.22 14.30
N PHE A 421 28.14 -32.34 14.86
CA PHE A 421 28.60 -31.12 15.50
C PHE A 421 29.61 -31.41 16.62
N VAL A 422 30.82 -30.89 16.48
CA VAL A 422 31.86 -30.96 17.49
C VAL A 422 31.86 -29.64 18.27
N ALA A 423 31.48 -29.70 19.54
CA ALA A 423 31.47 -28.53 20.40
C ALA A 423 32.90 -27.99 20.62
N ASP A 424 33.07 -26.69 20.43
CA ASP A 424 34.30 -26.01 20.84
C ASP A 424 34.31 -25.85 22.36
N ASN A 425 35.01 -26.76 23.03
CA ASN A 425 35.14 -26.74 24.49
C ASN A 425 35.76 -25.43 25.00
N SER A 426 36.56 -24.71 24.20
CA SER A 426 37.11 -23.42 24.64
C SER A 426 36.05 -22.35 24.83
N ILE A 427 34.91 -22.47 24.14
CA ILE A 427 33.75 -21.56 24.26
C ILE A 427 32.77 -22.12 25.30
N VAL A 428 32.49 -23.43 25.24
CA VAL A 428 31.56 -24.09 26.15
C VAL A 428 32.06 -24.03 27.60
N ASP A 429 33.35 -24.30 27.83
CA ASP A 429 33.94 -24.31 29.18
C ASP A 429 33.93 -22.92 29.82
N VAL A 430 34.00 -21.85 29.04
CA VAL A 430 33.85 -20.47 29.54
C VAL A 430 32.47 -20.29 30.18
N TRP A 431 31.40 -20.72 29.49
CA TRP A 431 30.05 -20.67 30.04
C TRP A 431 29.85 -21.62 31.22
N LEU A 432 30.30 -22.88 31.11
CA LEU A 432 30.16 -23.87 32.19
C LEU A 432 30.92 -23.46 33.45
N THR A 433 32.09 -22.84 33.30
CA THR A 433 32.88 -22.31 34.42
C THR A 433 32.15 -21.14 35.08
N HIS A 434 31.55 -20.23 34.32
CA HIS A 434 30.71 -19.15 34.88
C HIS A 434 29.50 -19.72 35.63
N LEU A 435 28.81 -20.66 35.01
CA LEU A 435 27.62 -21.30 35.59
C LEU A 435 27.96 -21.99 36.91
N THR A 436 29.09 -22.70 36.97
CA THR A 436 29.54 -23.42 38.17
C THR A 436 30.05 -22.47 39.24
N SER A 437 31.07 -21.68 38.93
CA SER A 437 31.84 -20.94 39.95
C SER A 437 31.18 -19.62 40.38
N VAL A 438 30.43 -18.99 39.48
CA VAL A 438 29.79 -17.68 39.73
C VAL A 438 28.30 -17.84 40.02
N ILE A 439 27.53 -18.44 39.11
CA ILE A 439 26.06 -18.49 39.26
C ILE A 439 25.65 -19.51 40.33
N ALA A 440 26.16 -20.74 40.24
CA ALA A 440 25.87 -21.80 41.21
C ALA A 440 26.74 -21.68 42.48
N ASN A 441 27.71 -20.76 42.53
CA ASN A 441 28.61 -20.60 43.67
C ASN A 441 29.29 -21.91 44.12
N ASN A 442 29.66 -22.76 43.16
CA ASN A 442 30.21 -24.11 43.36
C ASN A 442 29.25 -25.10 44.07
N ASP A 443 27.96 -24.79 44.17
CA ASP A 443 26.93 -25.73 44.61
C ASP A 443 26.57 -26.68 43.44
N GLU A 444 27.05 -27.92 43.55
CA GLU A 444 26.89 -28.94 42.52
C GLU A 444 25.41 -29.30 42.25
N PRO A 445 24.54 -29.50 43.27
CA PRO A 445 23.09 -29.64 43.05
C PRO A 445 22.47 -28.49 42.25
N VAL A 446 22.79 -27.24 42.59
CA VAL A 446 22.30 -26.05 41.88
C VAL A 446 22.81 -26.01 40.44
N TYR A 447 24.10 -26.24 40.23
CA TYR A 447 24.71 -26.31 38.90
C TYR A 447 24.01 -27.36 38.02
N ASN A 448 23.80 -28.56 38.56
CA ASN A 448 23.13 -29.65 37.85
C ASN A 448 21.67 -29.33 37.53
N TYR A 449 20.96 -28.62 38.42
CA TYR A 449 19.61 -28.14 38.14
C TYR A 449 19.61 -27.13 36.99
N LEU A 450 20.50 -26.13 37.04
CA LEU A 450 20.62 -25.10 36.01
C LEU A 450 20.95 -25.69 34.64
N LEU A 451 21.87 -26.65 34.57
CA LEU A 451 22.21 -27.32 33.33
C LEU A 451 21.01 -28.09 32.75
N LYS A 452 20.23 -28.78 33.60
CA LYS A 452 19.00 -29.46 33.20
C LYS A 452 17.91 -28.49 32.75
N TYR A 453 17.80 -27.33 33.42
CA TYR A 453 16.87 -26.26 33.08
C TYR A 453 17.12 -25.74 31.66
N PHE A 454 18.36 -25.34 31.35
CA PHE A 454 18.71 -24.88 30.00
C PHE A 454 18.57 -25.99 28.95
N LYS A 455 18.97 -27.23 29.28
CA LYS A 455 18.76 -28.39 28.39
C LYS A 455 17.28 -28.58 28.07
N HIS A 456 16.40 -28.48 29.06
CA HIS A 456 14.96 -28.68 28.86
C HIS A 456 14.38 -27.64 27.89
N ILE A 457 14.75 -26.36 28.04
CA ILE A 457 14.29 -25.29 27.13
C ILE A 457 14.69 -25.56 25.68
N LEU A 458 15.91 -26.07 25.46
CA LEU A 458 16.42 -26.33 24.10
C LEU A 458 15.87 -27.63 23.48
N VAL A 459 15.71 -28.68 24.30
CA VAL A 459 15.30 -30.01 23.84
C VAL A 459 13.78 -30.14 23.75
N ASN A 460 13.03 -29.56 24.70
CA ASN A 460 11.58 -29.63 24.78
C ASN A 460 10.96 -28.22 24.79
N PRO A 461 11.14 -27.41 23.73
CA PRO A 461 10.76 -26.01 23.78
C PRO A 461 9.23 -25.78 23.84
N MET A 462 8.42 -26.80 23.51
CA MET A 462 6.96 -26.76 23.71
C MET A 462 6.55 -26.93 25.19
N GLU A 463 7.47 -27.30 26.06
CA GLU A 463 7.22 -27.50 27.48
C GLU A 463 7.83 -26.34 28.27
N LYS A 464 6.98 -25.65 29.05
CA LYS A 464 7.48 -24.69 30.03
C LYS A 464 8.14 -25.46 31.16
N THR A 465 9.26 -24.93 31.63
CA THR A 465 9.90 -25.45 32.85
C THR A 465 8.99 -25.32 34.08
N GLY A 466 8.00 -24.41 34.03
CA GLY A 466 7.09 -24.13 35.15
C GLY A 466 7.81 -23.54 36.38
N THR A 467 9.06 -23.11 36.20
CA THR A 467 9.90 -22.52 37.24
C THR A 467 10.55 -21.25 36.73
N VAL A 468 10.98 -20.38 37.65
CA VAL A 468 11.70 -19.14 37.39
C VAL A 468 13.02 -19.19 38.17
N ILE A 469 14.10 -18.81 37.51
CA ILE A 469 15.39 -18.57 38.16
C ILE A 469 15.42 -17.11 38.60
N ILE A 470 15.63 -16.87 39.89
CA ILE A 470 15.70 -15.52 40.46
C ILE A 470 17.11 -15.29 40.98
N ILE A 471 17.83 -14.44 40.26
CA ILE A 471 19.16 -13.94 40.56
C ILE A 471 19.00 -12.56 41.19
N LYS A 472 18.55 -12.56 42.45
CA LYS A 472 18.47 -11.43 43.40
C LYS A 472 17.61 -10.18 43.01
N VAL A 473 16.30 -10.03 43.27
CA VAL A 473 15.48 -8.76 43.09
C VAL A 473 14.59 -8.41 44.29
N ASP A 474 14.28 -7.11 44.46
CA ASP A 474 13.31 -6.45 45.36
C ASP A 474 12.35 -5.57 44.54
N ASN A 475 11.06 -5.63 44.88
CA ASN A 475 9.96 -4.75 44.51
C ASN A 475 8.71 -5.15 45.33
N SER A 476 8.09 -4.19 45.99
CA SER A 476 7.12 -4.42 47.07
C SER A 476 5.65 -4.40 46.62
N ASP A 477 5.30 -5.15 45.56
CA ASP A 477 3.90 -5.21 45.12
C ASP A 477 3.37 -6.65 44.95
N ARG A 478 2.61 -7.11 45.95
CA ARG A 478 1.95 -8.43 45.96
C ARG A 478 0.99 -8.63 44.79
N ALA A 479 0.44 -7.56 44.21
CA ALA A 479 -0.47 -7.67 43.06
C ALA A 479 0.28 -8.05 41.76
N VAL A 480 1.55 -7.64 41.63
CA VAL A 480 2.43 -8.01 40.52
C VAL A 480 2.82 -9.50 40.63
N MET A 481 2.94 -10.03 41.83
CA MET A 481 3.31 -11.44 42.07
C MET A 481 2.26 -12.45 41.68
N SER A 482 0.99 -12.19 41.95
CA SER A 482 -0.07 -13.07 41.46
C SER A 482 -0.08 -13.14 39.92
N LYS A 483 0.22 -12.03 39.24
CA LYS A 483 0.32 -11.98 37.79
C LYS A 483 1.56 -12.72 37.29
N PHE A 484 2.70 -12.54 37.95
CA PHE A 484 3.95 -13.20 37.56
C PHE A 484 3.92 -14.72 37.78
N LYS A 485 3.37 -15.20 38.91
CA LYS A 485 3.13 -16.63 39.16
C LYS A 485 2.26 -17.25 38.06
N ASN A 486 1.24 -16.52 37.60
CA ASN A 486 0.42 -16.96 36.47
C ASN A 486 1.22 -17.02 35.18
N LEU A 487 2.05 -16.01 34.86
CA LEU A 487 2.88 -16.03 33.65
C LEU A 487 3.83 -17.24 33.60
N ILE A 488 4.39 -17.67 34.73
CA ILE A 488 5.29 -18.84 34.78
C ILE A 488 4.57 -20.12 34.35
N THR A 489 3.30 -20.29 34.73
CA THR A 489 2.57 -21.56 34.56
C THR A 489 1.40 -21.50 33.56
N ALA A 490 1.06 -20.34 33.03
CA ALA A 490 -0.06 -20.20 32.10
C ALA A 490 0.25 -20.92 30.78
N ASP A 491 -0.79 -21.58 30.24
CA ASP A 491 -0.75 -22.23 28.92
C ASP A 491 -0.94 -21.23 27.78
N GLU A 492 -1.58 -20.08 28.06
CA GLU A 492 -1.85 -19.03 27.09
C GLU A 492 -1.55 -17.64 27.67
N VAL A 493 -1.14 -16.72 26.79
CA VAL A 493 -0.88 -15.33 27.10
C VAL A 493 -1.66 -14.42 26.17
N GLN A 494 -2.31 -13.41 26.74
CA GLN A 494 -2.92 -12.33 25.97
C GLN A 494 -1.90 -11.22 25.76
N ILE A 495 -1.63 -10.90 24.50
CA ILE A 495 -0.71 -9.84 24.11
C ILE A 495 -1.53 -8.66 23.60
N GLU A 496 -1.45 -7.55 24.33
CA GLU A 496 -2.07 -6.27 23.95
C GLU A 496 -1.04 -5.36 23.28
N TYR A 497 -1.15 -5.21 21.96
CA TYR A 497 -0.29 -4.30 21.21
C TYR A 497 -0.89 -2.89 21.20
N LYS A 498 -0.03 -1.86 21.29
CA LYS A 498 -0.47 -0.46 21.25
C LYS A 498 -1.25 -0.17 19.96
N GLY A 499 -2.51 0.24 20.12
CA GLY A 499 -3.40 0.63 19.02
C GLY A 499 -3.93 -0.54 18.18
N LYS A 500 -3.91 -1.78 18.71
CA LYS A 500 -4.41 -2.98 18.03
C LYS A 500 -5.30 -3.81 18.95
N GLU A 501 -6.07 -4.71 18.34
CA GLU A 501 -6.86 -5.68 19.09
C GLU A 501 -5.94 -6.68 19.82
N PRO A 502 -6.27 -7.07 21.07
CA PRO A 502 -5.53 -8.09 21.79
C PRO A 502 -5.55 -9.44 21.08
N VAL A 503 -4.42 -10.16 21.12
CA VAL A 503 -4.30 -11.52 20.56
C VAL A 503 -3.95 -12.49 21.68
N THR A 504 -4.60 -13.67 21.70
CA THR A 504 -4.28 -14.75 22.64
C THR A 504 -3.46 -15.81 21.92
N LEU A 505 -2.34 -16.21 22.52
CA LEU A 505 -1.40 -17.18 21.96
C LEU A 505 -1.03 -18.20 23.04
N SER A 506 -0.62 -19.42 22.62
CA SER A 506 0.04 -20.36 23.52
C SER A 506 1.33 -19.75 24.08
N ASP A 507 1.55 -19.93 25.37
CA ASP A 507 2.67 -19.35 26.09
C ASP A 507 3.76 -20.40 26.34
N PHE A 508 4.95 -20.14 25.79
CA PHE A 508 6.15 -20.98 25.95
C PHE A 508 7.29 -20.22 26.66
N CYS A 509 6.99 -19.09 27.31
CA CYS A 509 8.00 -18.28 27.97
C CYS A 509 8.60 -18.96 29.20
N ASN A 510 9.92 -18.89 29.31
CA ASN A 510 10.70 -19.26 30.49
C ASN A 510 11.39 -18.00 31.01
N TYR A 511 11.39 -17.81 32.32
CA TYR A 511 11.81 -16.54 32.92
C TYR A 511 13.10 -16.71 33.73
N ILE A 512 14.02 -15.77 33.55
CA ILE A 512 15.17 -15.55 34.43
C ILE A 512 15.10 -14.10 34.86
N GLU A 513 15.13 -13.87 36.16
CA GLU A 513 15.04 -12.55 36.76
C GLU A 513 16.37 -12.21 37.43
N ILE A 514 16.88 -10.99 37.23
CA ILE A 514 18.19 -10.55 37.72
C ILE A 514 18.07 -9.18 38.41
N SER A 515 18.68 -8.98 39.58
CA SER A 515 18.90 -7.67 40.22
C SER A 515 19.96 -7.76 41.33
N ASN A 516 19.95 -6.79 42.24
CA ASN A 516 20.88 -6.62 43.33
C ASN A 516 20.23 -6.60 44.72
N ASN A 517 18.92 -6.90 44.84
CA ASN A 517 18.16 -6.72 46.08
C ASN A 517 17.60 -8.04 46.70
N ASP A 518 17.13 -8.02 47.96
CA ASP A 518 16.81 -9.21 48.77
C ASP A 518 15.49 -9.94 48.39
N PHE A 519 15.45 -11.27 48.58
CA PHE A 519 14.39 -12.20 48.19
C PHE A 519 13.15 -12.21 49.11
N ALA A 520 13.27 -11.66 50.33
CA ALA A 520 12.32 -11.87 51.42
C ALA A 520 10.89 -11.35 51.18
N SER A 521 10.70 -10.45 50.20
CA SER A 521 9.40 -9.86 49.86
C SER A 521 8.60 -10.66 48.82
N PHE A 522 9.17 -11.72 48.22
CA PHE A 522 8.65 -12.37 47.00
C PHE A 522 8.12 -13.79 47.18
N ILE A 523 8.64 -14.55 48.13
CA ILE A 523 8.52 -16.01 48.12
C ILE A 523 7.83 -16.51 49.38
N GLU A 524 6.74 -17.24 49.16
CA GLU A 524 6.01 -17.93 50.20
C GLU A 524 6.71 -19.26 50.53
N GLU A 525 6.58 -19.73 51.77
CA GLU A 525 7.16 -21.02 52.19
C GLU A 525 6.70 -22.19 51.30
N SER A 526 5.48 -22.13 50.78
CA SER A 526 4.91 -23.15 49.88
C SER A 526 5.25 -22.95 48.40
N ASP A 527 6.09 -21.98 48.04
CA ASP A 527 6.44 -21.75 46.64
C ASP A 527 7.28 -22.90 46.07
N ARG A 528 6.87 -23.38 44.90
CA ARG A 528 7.48 -24.49 44.15
C ARG A 528 7.97 -24.07 42.77
N ARG A 529 7.85 -22.78 42.44
CA ARG A 529 8.12 -22.21 41.13
C ARG A 529 9.43 -21.42 41.11
N SER A 530 9.93 -20.95 42.25
CA SER A 530 11.12 -20.09 42.31
C SER A 530 12.36 -20.86 42.74
N LEU A 531 13.44 -20.74 41.96
CA LEU A 531 14.80 -21.07 42.39
C LEU A 531 15.56 -19.77 42.67
N CYS A 532 15.85 -19.50 43.94
CA CYS A 532 16.62 -18.32 44.35
C CYS A 532 18.10 -18.62 44.42
N LEU A 533 18.88 -17.80 43.74
CA LEU A 533 20.32 -17.95 43.66
C LEU A 533 21.02 -16.69 44.16
N GLU A 534 21.89 -16.86 45.15
CA GLU A 534 22.89 -15.88 45.50
C GLU A 534 24.20 -16.23 44.80
N THR A 535 24.62 -15.38 43.86
CA THR A 535 25.82 -15.61 43.05
C THR A 535 27.09 -15.28 43.82
N ASN A 536 28.20 -15.89 43.42
CA ASN A 536 29.51 -15.57 43.97
C ASN A 536 30.02 -14.21 43.46
N ASN A 537 30.45 -13.35 44.37
CA ASN A 537 30.95 -12.01 44.09
C ASN A 537 32.43 -11.97 43.65
N MET A 538 33.10 -13.12 43.50
CA MET A 538 34.54 -13.22 43.22
C MET A 538 35.00 -12.56 41.91
N MET A 539 34.10 -12.41 40.92
CA MET A 539 34.44 -11.81 39.63
C MET A 539 34.04 -10.33 39.51
N ILE A 540 33.50 -9.70 40.57
CA ILE A 540 33.11 -8.28 40.55
C ILE A 540 34.31 -7.41 40.19
N GLY A 541 34.14 -6.54 39.19
CA GLY A 541 35.19 -5.62 38.72
C GLY A 541 36.30 -6.26 37.88
N ASN A 542 36.29 -7.58 37.68
CA ASN A 542 37.30 -8.28 36.89
C ASN A 542 37.03 -8.13 35.37
N ARG A 543 37.48 -7.00 34.81
CA ARG A 543 37.29 -6.70 33.38
C ARG A 543 37.90 -7.75 32.46
N SER A 544 39.09 -8.27 32.78
CA SER A 544 39.75 -9.28 31.96
C SER A 544 38.94 -10.57 31.88
N TYR A 545 38.33 -11.00 32.99
CA TYR A 545 37.42 -12.13 33.02
C TYR A 545 36.20 -11.90 32.13
N PHE A 546 35.52 -10.76 32.26
CA PHE A 546 34.34 -10.47 31.44
C PHE A 546 34.67 -10.24 29.98
N ASN A 547 35.83 -9.66 29.65
CA ASN A 547 36.27 -9.42 28.27
C ASN A 547 36.34 -10.71 27.45
N ILE A 548 36.59 -11.87 28.07
CA ILE A 548 36.53 -13.17 27.37
C ILE A 548 35.13 -13.45 26.83
N TYR A 549 34.08 -13.07 27.57
CA TYR A 549 32.68 -13.21 27.16
C TYR A 549 32.26 -12.14 26.14
N TRP A 550 32.87 -10.95 26.18
CA TRP A 550 32.63 -9.88 25.20
C TRP A 550 33.38 -10.10 23.88
N ALA A 551 34.55 -10.74 23.92
CA ALA A 551 35.39 -11.02 22.76
C ALA A 551 35.06 -12.36 22.10
N ALA A 552 34.34 -13.25 22.79
CA ALA A 552 33.62 -14.36 22.16
C ALA A 552 32.50 -13.75 21.30
N ASP A 553 32.85 -13.33 20.09
CA ASP A 553 31.90 -12.81 19.13
C ASP A 553 30.99 -13.96 18.67
N PHE A 554 29.83 -14.09 19.31
CA PHE A 554 28.80 -15.08 18.97
C PHE A 554 28.15 -14.83 17.59
N SER A 555 28.63 -13.85 16.82
CA SER A 555 28.16 -13.52 15.48
C SER A 555 28.89 -14.26 14.35
N LEU A 556 29.93 -15.04 14.68
CA LEU A 556 30.74 -15.85 13.74
C LEU A 556 30.63 -17.39 13.96
N LEU A 557 29.71 -17.83 14.82
CA LEU A 557 29.18 -19.21 14.89
C LEU A 557 27.80 -19.26 14.25
#